data_AF-A0A177AVQ2-F1
#
_entry.id   AF-A0A177AVQ2-F1
#
_cell.length_a   1.000
_cell.length_b   1.000
_cell.length_c   1.000
_cell.angle_alpha   90.00
_cell.angle_beta   90.00
_cell.angle_gamma   90.00
#
_symmetry.space_group_name_H-M   'P 1'
#
loop_
_entity.id
_entity.type
_entity.pdbx_description
1 polymer ?
#
loop_
_entity_poly.entity_id
_entity_poly.type
_entity_poly.pdbx_seq_one_letter_code
_entity_poly.pdbx_strand_id
1 'polypeptide(L)' 'MVSRKFKSAMKPKKFTNLTVERDYTINIHRKIHGVGFKKRAPRAIKIVREFARKQMGTDDVRLDTNVNSMIWERGI' A
#
# COMPACT_ATOMS: atom_id res chain seq x y z
N MET A 1 -1.10 -14.23 42.81
CA MET A 1 0.07 -13.46 42.35
C MET A 1 0.52 -14.01 40.99
N VAL A 2 -0.03 -13.60 39.84
CA VAL A 2 0.58 -13.90 38.51
C VAL A 2 0.28 -12.79 37.49
N SER A 3 1.35 -12.12 37.10
CA SER A 3 1.66 -11.28 35.93
C SER A 3 0.58 -10.37 35.29
N ARG A 4 0.77 -9.06 35.44
CA ARG A 4 0.27 -8.04 34.48
C ARG A 4 1.19 -8.05 33.26
N LYS A 5 0.66 -8.29 32.06
CA LYS A 5 1.39 -8.06 30.82
C LYS A 5 1.52 -6.55 30.59
N PHE A 6 2.71 -6.00 30.79
CA PHE A 6 3.04 -4.64 30.33
C PHE A 6 3.18 -4.65 28.81
N LYS A 7 2.22 -4.05 28.11
CA LYS A 7 2.39 -3.65 26.71
C LYS A 7 3.27 -2.41 26.71
N SER A 8 4.54 -2.55 26.30
CA SER A 8 5.43 -1.41 26.10
C SER A 8 4.84 -0.48 25.04
N ALA A 9 4.47 0.73 25.44
CA ALA A 9 4.02 1.77 24.52
C ALA A 9 5.20 2.22 23.64
N MET A 10 5.17 1.85 22.36
CA MET A 10 6.15 2.34 21.39
C MET A 10 5.88 3.83 21.17
N LYS A 11 6.86 4.69 21.51
CA LYS A 11 6.74 6.14 21.35
C LYS A 11 6.44 6.47 19.88
N PRO A 12 5.49 7.38 19.58
CA PRO A 12 5.21 7.78 18.20
C PRO A 12 6.47 8.42 17.60
N LYS A 13 6.94 7.86 16.50
CA LYS A 13 8.09 8.38 15.75
C LYS A 13 7.69 9.75 15.22
N LYS A 14 8.26 10.82 15.76
CA LYS A 14 7.96 12.20 15.33
C LYS A 14 8.45 12.37 13.89
N PHE A 15 7.53 12.43 12.95
CA PHE A 15 7.83 12.77 11.57
C PHE A 15 7.84 14.30 11.47
N THR A 16 9.03 14.90 11.39
CA THR A 16 9.18 16.28 10.93
C THR A 16 8.59 16.37 9.53
N ASN A 17 7.83 17.42 9.22
CA ASN A 17 7.23 17.68 7.90
C ASN A 17 8.30 17.70 6.81
N LEU A 18 8.65 16.53 6.29
CA LEU A 18 9.62 16.34 5.23
C LEU A 18 8.84 15.79 4.05
N THR A 19 8.85 16.51 2.94
CA THR A 19 8.50 15.96 1.65
C THR A 19 9.49 14.84 1.35
N VAL A 20 8.99 13.63 1.10
CA VAL A 20 9.82 12.46 0.83
C VAL A 20 9.44 11.89 -0.52
N GLU A 21 10.44 11.70 -1.37
CA GLU A 21 10.34 10.98 -2.63
C GLU A 21 11.08 9.63 -2.51
N ARG A 22 10.45 8.56 -3.01
CA ARG A 22 10.97 7.18 -2.95
C ARG A 22 10.52 6.40 -4.17
N ASP A 23 11.44 5.66 -4.76
CA ASP A 23 11.15 4.71 -5.83
C ASP A 23 10.95 3.31 -5.26
N TYR A 24 9.86 2.65 -5.67
CA TYR A 24 9.51 1.31 -5.23
C TYR A 24 9.09 0.42 -6.40
N THR A 25 9.53 -0.83 -6.37
CA THR A 25 9.01 -1.88 -7.24
C THR A 25 7.94 -2.68 -6.51
N ILE A 26 6.73 -2.73 -7.06
CA ILE A 26 5.61 -3.46 -6.47
C ILE A 26 5.43 -4.80 -7.21
N ASN A 27 5.57 -5.92 -6.51
CA ASN A 27 5.22 -7.23 -7.05
C ASN A 27 3.69 -7.42 -7.04
N ILE A 28 3.04 -7.08 -8.16
CA ILE A 28 1.59 -7.21 -8.33
C ILE A 28 1.18 -8.68 -8.49
N HIS A 29 1.95 -9.48 -9.24
CA HIS A 29 1.65 -10.88 -9.53
C HIS A 29 1.37 -11.70 -8.27
N ARG A 30 2.25 -11.62 -7.26
CA ARG A 30 2.06 -12.36 -6.00
C ARG A 30 0.80 -11.93 -5.24
N LYS A 31 0.40 -10.66 -5.37
CA LYS A 31 -0.75 -10.11 -4.64
C LYS A 31 -2.09 -10.33 -5.34
N ILE A 32 -2.10 -10.56 -6.66
CA ILE A 32 -3.31 -10.90 -7.42
C ILE A 32 -3.45 -12.40 -7.70
N HIS A 33 -2.55 -13.22 -7.16
CA HIS A 33 -2.61 -14.67 -7.29
C HIS A 33 -3.94 -15.23 -6.75
N GLY A 34 -4.59 -16.10 -7.51
CA GLY A 34 -5.91 -16.67 -7.16
C GLY A 34 -7.10 -15.73 -7.33
N VAL A 35 -6.91 -14.49 -7.80
CA VAL A 35 -8.02 -13.57 -8.10
C VAL A 35 -8.60 -13.88 -9.48
N GLY A 36 -9.93 -13.96 -9.55
CA GLY A 36 -10.65 -14.16 -10.82
C GLY A 36 -10.36 -13.04 -11.83
N PHE A 37 -10.29 -13.39 -13.11
CA PHE A 37 -9.81 -12.52 -14.19
C PHE A 37 -10.46 -11.13 -14.17
N LYS A 38 -11.80 -11.06 -14.18
CA LYS A 38 -12.57 -9.80 -14.16
C LYS A 38 -12.33 -8.88 -12.94
N LYS A 39 -11.54 -9.30 -11.95
CA LYS A 39 -11.24 -8.52 -10.75
C LYS A 39 -9.75 -8.20 -10.61
N ARG A 40 -8.88 -8.63 -11.53
CA ARG A 40 -7.42 -8.48 -11.39
C ARG A 40 -6.99 -7.02 -11.46
N ALA A 41 -7.34 -6.29 -12.52
CA ALA A 41 -6.99 -4.87 -12.63
C ALA A 41 -7.60 -4.00 -11.51
N PRO A 42 -8.91 -4.10 -11.16
CA PRO A 42 -9.47 -3.40 -10.00
C PRO A 42 -8.77 -3.73 -8.67
N ARG A 43 -8.33 -4.99 -8.50
CA ARG A 43 -7.62 -5.41 -7.28
C ARG A 43 -6.19 -4.87 -7.25
N ALA A 44 -5.51 -4.82 -8.39
CA ALA A 44 -4.16 -4.25 -8.52
C ALA A 44 -4.13 -2.78 -8.08
N ILE A 45 -5.13 -1.98 -8.48
CA ILE A 45 -5.24 -0.57 -8.05
C ILE A 45 -5.36 -0.45 -6.53
N LYS A 46 -6.22 -1.27 -5.91
CA LYS A 46 -6.38 -1.29 -4.45
C LYS A 46 -5.08 -1.67 -3.74
N ILE A 47 -4.35 -2.64 -4.30
CA ILE A 47 -3.05 -3.08 -3.79
C ILE A 47 -2.00 -1.97 -3.84
N VAL A 48 -1.93 -1.21 -4.94
CA VAL A 48 -1.00 -0.08 -5.06
C VAL A 48 -1.32 1.00 -4.03
N ARG A 49 -2.61 1.30 -3.85
CA ARG A 49 -3.06 2.25 -2.82
C ARG A 49 -2.70 1.78 -1.41
N GLU A 50 -2.97 0.53 -1.08
CA GLU A 50 -2.61 -0.07 0.22
C GLU A 50 -1.10 -0.08 0.46
N PHE A 51 -0.30 -0.31 -0.60
CA PHE A 51 1.15 -0.27 -0.51
C PHE A 51 1.65 1.14 -0.17
N ALA A 52 1.16 2.17 -0.88
CA ALA A 52 1.50 3.56 -0.62
C ALA A 52 1.12 3.98 0.81
N ARG A 53 -0.10 3.65 1.26
CA ARG A 53 -0.55 3.91 2.64
C ARG A 53 0.38 3.29 3.68
N LYS A 54 0.81 2.03 3.46
CA LYS A 54 1.66 1.32 4.41
C LYS A 54 3.09 1.87 4.46
N GLN A 55 3.66 2.28 3.33
CA GLN A 55 5.04 2.77 3.28
C GLN A 55 5.15 4.24 3.70
N MET A 56 4.23 5.09 3.24
CA MET A 56 4.28 6.53 3.48
C MET A 56 3.53 6.95 4.76
N GLY A 57 2.62 6.10 5.27
CA GLY A 57 1.83 6.40 6.46
C GLY A 57 0.77 7.49 6.25
N THR A 58 0.38 7.76 5.01
CA THR A 58 -0.63 8.76 4.65
C THR A 58 -1.99 8.09 4.41
N ASP A 59 -3.08 8.75 4.83
CA ASP A 59 -4.44 8.24 4.63
C ASP A 59 -4.95 8.50 3.20
N ASP A 60 -4.67 9.70 2.70
CA ASP A 60 -5.01 10.15 1.35
C ASP A 60 -3.91 9.74 0.36
N VAL A 61 -4.30 9.01 -0.67
CA VAL A 61 -3.41 8.50 -1.72
C VAL A 61 -4.10 8.71 -3.07
N ARG A 62 -3.63 9.69 -3.81
CA ARG A 62 -4.02 9.95 -5.20
C ARG A 62 -3.08 9.20 -6.14
N LEU A 63 -3.65 8.50 -7.12
CA LEU A 63 -2.90 7.82 -8.17
C LEU A 63 -3.02 8.63 -9.45
N ASP A 64 -1.92 8.82 -10.15
CA ASP A 64 -1.93 9.46 -11.46
C ASP A 64 -2.65 8.61 -12.50
N THR A 65 -3.18 9.28 -13.52
CA THR A 65 -3.83 8.66 -14.68
C THR A 65 -2.88 7.72 -15.42
N ASN A 66 -1.59 8.07 -15.53
CA ASN A 66 -0.57 7.24 -16.19
C ASN A 66 -0.41 5.88 -15.50
N VAL A 67 -0.36 5.86 -14.16
CA VAL A 67 -0.27 4.61 -13.38
C VAL A 67 -1.53 3.78 -13.57
N ASN A 68 -2.70 4.41 -13.60
CA ASN A 68 -3.95 3.72 -13.88
C ASN A 68 -3.93 3.09 -15.29
N SER A 69 -3.58 3.85 -16.32
CA SER A 69 -3.49 3.35 -17.70
C SER A 69 -2.55 2.14 -17.82
N MET A 70 -1.38 2.18 -17.18
CA MET A 70 -0.43 1.05 -17.18
C MET A 70 -1.00 -0.21 -16.51
N ILE A 71 -1.81 -0.07 -15.46
CA ILE A 71 -2.45 -1.21 -14.79
C ILE A 71 -3.52 -1.85 -15.70
N TRP A 72 -4.21 -1.05 -16.52
CA TRP A 72 -5.29 -1.50 -17.40
C TRP A 72 -4.85 -1.83 -18.84
N GLU A 73 -3.60 -1.57 -19.20
CA GLU A 73 -3.08 -1.73 -20.57
C GLU A 73 -3.29 -3.14 -21.14
N ARG A 74 -3.22 -4.16 -20.27
CA ARG A 74 -3.36 -5.58 -20.65
C ARG A 74 -4.79 -6.12 -20.50
N GLY A 75 -5.77 -5.22 -20.35
CA GLY A 75 -7.16 -5.57 -20.09
C GLY A 75 -7.43 -5.86 -18.61
N ILE A 76 -8.55 -6.56 -18.36
CA ILE A 76 -9.10 -6.79 -17.02
C ILE A 76 -8.62 -8.08 -16.37
#